data_AF-A0A933RT96-F1
#
_entry.id   AF-A0A933RT96-F1
#
_cell.length_a   1.000
_cell.length_b   1.000
_cell.length_c   1.000
_cell.angle_alpha   90.00
_cell.angle_beta   90.00
_cell.angle_gamma   90.00
#
_symmetry.space_group_name_H-M   'P 1'
#
loop_
_entity.id
_entity.type
_entity.pdbx_description
1 polymer ?
#
loop_
_entity_poly.entity_id
_entity_poly.type
_entity_poly.pdbx_seq_one_letter_code
_entity_poly.pdbx_strand_id
1 'polypeptide(L)'
;MGFLSDQGIADVRHYAPLHYLPFIARSKSLMCKPSLAAAGFATSHYRSMSHGMDVARGFGNYAHLTLDHQPRILRAKLAAGFPHIALSVPSDAVDNVQSSICRFNVAMTRKLKRDGKPGHAESDRNGKYYDGHEIPIGRTTSEKRAILNHPLNARTMIEVLVHGDLPLPDDTTVICYSDQDATIAKNVLCQPGSPPWLLEVHTPPGHYPRSSVHSQSVTDFILKALGDPTWRGNGLEFDRFR
;
A
#
# COMPACT_ATOMS: atom_id res chain seq x y z
N MET A 1 -13.87 -15.59 13.66
CA MET A 1 -12.58 -15.78 12.99
C MET A 1 -12.68 -15.14 11.62
N GLY A 2 -11.65 -14.42 11.22
CA GLY A 2 -11.61 -13.63 10.00
C GLY A 2 -11.18 -14.47 8.80
N PHE A 3 -11.57 -14.08 7.58
CA PHE A 3 -11.31 -14.86 6.38
C PHE A 3 -9.80 -15.03 6.08
N LEU A 4 -8.98 -13.99 6.22
CA LEU A 4 -7.53 -14.08 6.00
C LEU A 4 -6.88 -14.93 7.10
N SER A 5 -7.28 -14.74 8.35
CA SER A 5 -6.80 -15.55 9.48
C SER A 5 -7.10 -17.05 9.30
N ASP A 6 -8.29 -17.40 8.77
CA ASP A 6 -8.72 -18.77 8.46
C ASP A 6 -7.88 -19.42 7.34
N GLN A 7 -7.13 -18.64 6.58
CA GLN A 7 -6.22 -19.11 5.54
C GLN A 7 -4.76 -19.16 6.01
N GLY A 8 -4.50 -18.93 7.30
CA GLY A 8 -3.16 -18.91 7.88
C GLY A 8 -2.36 -17.66 7.51
N ILE A 9 -3.01 -16.60 7.03
CA ILE A 9 -2.37 -15.32 6.74
C ILE A 9 -2.35 -14.51 8.03
N ALA A 10 -1.14 -14.25 8.55
CA ALA A 10 -0.95 -13.49 9.78
C ALA A 10 -1.04 -11.97 9.56
N ASP A 11 -0.43 -11.48 8.49
CA ASP A 11 -0.37 -10.06 8.16
C ASP A 11 -0.56 -9.80 6.66
N VAL A 12 -0.93 -8.56 6.34
CA VAL A 12 -0.94 -8.02 4.98
C VAL A 12 -0.16 -6.70 4.94
N ARG A 13 0.48 -6.42 3.81
CA ARG A 13 1.44 -5.31 3.73
C ARG A 13 0.97 -4.15 2.86
N HIS A 14 1.16 -2.94 3.36
CA HIS A 14 1.13 -1.72 2.57
C HIS A 14 2.54 -1.17 2.40
N TYR A 15 2.90 -0.73 1.19
CA TYR A 15 4.21 -0.17 0.89
C TYR A 15 4.11 1.30 0.54
N ALA A 16 4.87 2.13 1.27
CA ALA A 16 4.89 3.57 1.07
C ALA A 16 6.32 4.12 1.11
N PRO A 17 6.61 5.23 0.42
CA PRO A 17 7.74 6.08 0.75
C PRO A 17 7.82 6.40 2.24
N LEU A 18 9.04 6.36 2.81
CA LEU A 18 9.25 6.61 4.24
C LEU A 18 8.71 7.99 4.69
N HIS A 19 8.79 9.01 3.83
CA HIS A 19 8.33 10.36 4.15
C HIS A 19 6.81 10.49 4.34
N TYR A 20 6.01 9.45 4.01
CA TYR A 20 4.58 9.44 4.32
C TYR A 20 4.27 8.97 5.75
N LEU A 21 5.23 8.35 6.45
CA LEU A 21 5.02 7.82 7.79
C LEU A 21 4.45 8.85 8.79
N PRO A 22 4.89 10.13 8.82
CA PRO A 22 4.31 11.12 9.74
C PRO A 22 2.82 11.34 9.55
N PHE A 23 2.30 11.22 8.33
CA PHE A 23 0.87 11.40 8.07
C PHE A 23 0.09 10.15 8.48
N ILE A 24 0.61 8.97 8.12
CA ILE A 24 -0.01 7.69 8.44
C ILE A 24 -0.06 7.47 9.97
N ALA A 25 1.02 7.82 10.67
CA ALA A 25 1.08 7.75 12.13
C ALA A 25 0.05 8.69 12.79
N ARG A 26 -0.09 9.91 12.28
CA ARG A 26 -1.07 10.89 12.81
C ARG A 26 -2.52 10.50 12.54
N SER A 27 -2.81 9.97 11.34
CA SER A 27 -4.16 9.51 11.00
C SER A 27 -4.51 8.18 11.63
N LYS A 28 -3.50 7.38 12.02
CA LYS A 28 -3.63 5.96 12.40
C LYS A 28 -4.46 5.18 11.37
N SER A 29 -4.28 5.50 10.10
CA SER A 29 -5.11 4.96 9.02
C SER A 29 -4.40 5.01 7.67
N LEU A 30 -4.59 3.95 6.87
CA LEU A 30 -4.32 4.00 5.44
C LEU A 30 -5.55 4.59 4.74
N MET A 31 -5.44 5.86 4.39
CA MET A 31 -6.50 6.57 3.70
C MET A 31 -6.58 6.19 2.22
N CYS A 32 -7.78 6.02 1.69
CA CYS A 32 -8.00 5.92 0.25
C CYS A 32 -7.83 7.30 -0.41
N LYS A 33 -7.82 7.35 -1.75
CA LYS A 33 -7.54 8.59 -2.49
C LYS A 33 -8.58 9.69 -2.21
N PRO A 34 -9.90 9.44 -2.20
CA PRO A 34 -10.88 10.43 -1.76
C PRO A 34 -10.61 11.00 -0.37
N SER A 35 -10.29 10.15 0.60
CA SER A 35 -10.01 10.57 1.98
C SER A 35 -8.73 11.40 2.07
N LEU A 36 -7.68 11.03 1.33
CA LEU A 36 -6.46 11.84 1.20
C LEU A 36 -6.77 13.22 0.60
N ALA A 37 -7.62 13.29 -0.45
CA ALA A 37 -8.03 14.56 -1.02
C ALA A 37 -8.82 15.40 -0.01
N ALA A 38 -9.76 14.80 0.73
CA ALA A 38 -10.52 15.46 1.79
C ALA A 38 -9.64 15.95 2.95
N ALA A 39 -8.54 15.23 3.24
CA ALA A 39 -7.54 15.63 4.22
C ALA A 39 -6.59 16.75 3.73
N GLY A 40 -6.76 17.21 2.48
CA GLY A 40 -6.01 18.33 1.88
C GLY A 40 -4.74 17.92 1.12
N PHE A 41 -4.55 16.65 0.82
CA PHE A 41 -3.42 16.22 -0.03
C PHE A 41 -3.72 16.52 -1.50
N ALA A 42 -2.82 17.27 -2.13
CA ALA A 42 -2.89 17.56 -3.56
C ALA A 42 -2.65 16.29 -4.40
N THR A 43 -3.11 16.29 -5.65
CA THR A 43 -2.93 15.17 -6.58
C THR A 43 -1.46 14.82 -6.84
N SER A 44 -0.55 15.76 -6.59
CA SER A 44 0.89 15.56 -6.67
C SER A 44 1.45 14.54 -5.68
N HIS A 45 0.71 14.19 -4.64
CA HIS A 45 1.09 13.14 -3.68
C HIS A 45 0.83 11.73 -4.21
N TYR A 46 -0.08 11.60 -5.16
CA TYR A 46 -0.37 10.32 -5.75
C TYR A 46 0.64 10.01 -6.85
N ARG A 47 1.00 8.73 -6.97
CA ARG A 47 1.83 8.32 -8.09
C ARG A 47 1.11 8.59 -9.39
N SER A 48 1.70 9.38 -10.29
CA SER A 48 1.03 9.84 -11.51
C SER A 48 0.41 8.70 -12.32
N MET A 49 1.16 7.61 -12.53
CA MET A 49 0.66 6.42 -13.22
C MET A 49 -0.36 5.61 -12.41
N SER A 50 -0.19 5.46 -11.10
CA SER A 50 -1.12 4.66 -10.28
C SER A 50 -2.44 5.40 -10.09
N HIS A 51 -2.38 6.70 -9.78
CA HIS A 51 -3.56 7.52 -9.50
C HIS A 51 -4.60 7.46 -10.61
N GLY A 52 -4.18 7.80 -11.83
CA GLY A 52 -5.08 7.82 -12.99
C GLY A 52 -5.63 6.43 -13.29
N MET A 53 -4.79 5.39 -13.17
CA MET A 53 -5.21 4.01 -13.43
C MET A 53 -6.17 3.48 -12.38
N ASP A 54 -5.89 3.70 -11.10
CA ASP A 54 -6.75 3.23 -10.01
C ASP A 54 -8.13 3.90 -10.11
N VAL A 55 -8.17 5.22 -10.33
CA VAL A 55 -9.45 5.95 -10.49
C VAL A 55 -10.19 5.49 -11.74
N ALA A 56 -9.54 5.46 -12.91
CA ALA A 56 -10.19 5.07 -14.16
C ALA A 56 -10.70 3.62 -14.14
N ARG A 57 -10.03 2.73 -13.41
CA ARG A 57 -10.40 1.31 -13.32
C ARG A 57 -11.43 1.00 -12.23
N GLY A 58 -11.91 2.00 -11.49
CA GLY A 58 -12.90 1.87 -10.42
C GLY A 58 -12.32 1.66 -9.01
N PHE A 59 -11.00 1.62 -8.87
CA PHE A 59 -10.31 1.32 -7.61
C PHE A 59 -9.82 2.56 -6.84
N GLY A 60 -10.26 3.77 -7.22
CA GLY A 60 -9.86 5.01 -6.56
C GLY A 60 -10.23 5.06 -5.07
N ASN A 61 -11.34 4.42 -4.70
CA ASN A 61 -11.92 4.42 -3.35
C ASN A 61 -11.36 3.32 -2.44
N TYR A 62 -10.21 2.72 -2.78
CA TYR A 62 -9.63 1.62 -2.03
C TYR A 62 -8.30 2.02 -1.38
N ALA A 63 -8.06 1.51 -0.17
CA ALA A 63 -6.72 1.36 0.38
C ALA A 63 -6.12 0.05 -0.15
N HIS A 64 -4.95 0.14 -0.80
CA HIS A 64 -4.30 -1.00 -1.45
C HIS A 64 -3.25 -1.62 -0.53
N LEU A 65 -3.39 -2.90 -0.26
CA LEU A 65 -2.44 -3.75 0.44
C LEU A 65 -2.11 -4.97 -0.43
N THR A 66 -1.18 -5.80 0.00
CA THR A 66 -0.79 -7.01 -0.73
C THR A 66 -0.40 -8.14 0.22
N LEU A 67 -0.61 -9.37 -0.24
CA LEU A 67 -0.11 -10.60 0.41
C LEU A 67 1.34 -10.92 0.01
N ASP A 68 1.88 -10.26 -1.01
CA ASP A 68 3.27 -10.43 -1.42
C ASP A 68 4.19 -9.60 -0.50
N HIS A 69 5.02 -10.30 0.27
CA HIS A 69 5.94 -9.68 1.23
C HIS A 69 7.18 -9.06 0.58
N GLN A 70 7.42 -9.33 -0.71
CA GLN A 70 8.56 -8.84 -1.48
C GLN A 70 8.14 -8.45 -2.91
N PRO A 71 7.16 -7.55 -3.07
CA PRO A 71 6.62 -7.26 -4.40
C PRO A 71 7.69 -6.59 -5.26
N ARG A 72 7.68 -6.91 -6.56
CA ARG A 72 8.67 -6.38 -7.52
C ARG A 72 8.80 -4.86 -7.50
N ILE A 73 7.70 -4.15 -7.22
CA ILE A 73 7.69 -2.68 -7.14
C ILE A 73 8.55 -2.19 -5.97
N LEU A 74 8.52 -2.86 -4.81
CA LEU A 74 9.37 -2.51 -3.68
C LEU A 74 10.85 -2.68 -4.07
N ARG A 75 11.20 -3.84 -4.64
CA ARG A 75 12.57 -4.12 -5.11
C ARG A 75 13.06 -3.04 -6.07
N ALA A 76 12.22 -2.62 -7.03
CA ALA A 76 12.59 -1.58 -7.98
C ALA A 76 12.83 -0.21 -7.31
N LYS A 77 11.98 0.18 -6.34
CA LYS A 77 12.11 1.47 -5.66
C LYS A 77 13.31 1.51 -4.71
N LEU A 78 13.57 0.42 -4.01
CA LEU A 78 14.78 0.28 -3.18
C LEU A 78 16.05 0.22 -4.03
N ALA A 79 16.06 -0.49 -5.17
CA ALA A 79 17.22 -0.53 -6.05
C ALA A 79 17.64 0.85 -6.59
N ALA A 80 16.69 1.76 -6.73
CA ALA A 80 16.95 3.16 -7.10
C ALA A 80 17.33 4.06 -5.90
N GLY A 81 17.57 3.47 -4.73
CA GLY A 81 18.09 4.15 -3.55
C GLY A 81 17.07 5.02 -2.81
N PHE A 82 15.77 4.89 -3.07
CA PHE A 82 14.75 5.76 -2.47
C PHE A 82 14.09 5.11 -1.23
N PRO A 83 14.20 5.72 -0.03
CA PRO A 83 13.66 5.15 1.21
C PRO A 83 12.16 4.81 1.16
N HIS A 84 11.86 3.55 1.45
CA HIS A 84 10.49 3.00 1.55
C HIS A 84 10.34 2.21 2.85
N ILE A 85 9.11 2.13 3.33
CA ILE A 85 8.70 1.28 4.45
C ILE A 85 7.61 0.31 3.99
N ALA A 86 7.45 -0.77 4.76
CA ALA A 86 6.22 -1.53 4.77
C ALA A 86 5.48 -1.29 6.08
N LEU A 87 4.16 -1.29 6.02
CA LEU A 87 3.29 -1.40 7.19
C LEU A 87 2.72 -2.81 7.13
N SER A 88 3.14 -3.65 8.08
CA SER A 88 2.62 -5.00 8.29
C SER A 88 1.43 -4.87 9.23
N VAL A 89 0.23 -5.11 8.68
CA VAL A 89 -1.05 -4.95 9.36
C VAL A 89 -1.60 -6.34 9.68
N PRO A 90 -1.97 -6.64 10.94
CA PRO A 90 -2.58 -7.91 11.30
C PRO A 90 -3.80 -8.22 10.43
N SER A 91 -3.93 -9.47 10.02
CA SER A 91 -5.03 -9.91 9.15
C SER A 91 -6.40 -9.68 9.78
N ASP A 92 -6.53 -9.83 11.10
CA ASP A 92 -7.76 -9.57 11.85
C ASP A 92 -8.28 -8.14 11.66
N ALA A 93 -7.39 -7.13 11.61
CA ALA A 93 -7.80 -5.75 11.37
C ALA A 93 -8.41 -5.56 9.98
N VAL A 94 -7.93 -6.33 8.99
CA VAL A 94 -8.44 -6.30 7.62
C VAL A 94 -9.70 -7.14 7.45
N ASP A 95 -9.82 -8.24 8.19
CA ASP A 95 -11.01 -9.08 8.22
C ASP A 95 -12.20 -8.39 8.90
N ASN A 96 -11.93 -7.44 9.81
CA ASN A 96 -12.95 -6.63 10.48
C ASN A 96 -13.50 -5.47 9.61
N VAL A 97 -12.97 -5.27 8.41
CA VAL A 97 -13.44 -4.24 7.47
C VAL A 97 -13.86 -4.84 6.14
N GLN A 98 -14.65 -4.09 5.36
CA GLN A 98 -15.02 -4.54 4.03
C GLN A 98 -13.80 -4.51 3.12
N SER A 99 -13.38 -5.69 2.68
CA SER A 99 -12.25 -5.88 1.77
C SER A 99 -12.66 -6.72 0.55
N SER A 100 -11.90 -6.60 -0.54
CA SER A 100 -11.92 -7.50 -1.69
C SER A 100 -10.51 -8.03 -1.93
N ILE A 101 -10.40 -9.13 -2.68
CA ILE A 101 -9.11 -9.64 -3.16
C ILE A 101 -9.05 -9.53 -4.67
N CYS A 102 -7.92 -9.06 -5.19
CA CYS A 102 -7.62 -8.98 -6.61
C CYS A 102 -6.35 -9.76 -6.92
N ARG A 103 -6.40 -10.63 -7.93
CA ARG A 103 -5.25 -11.42 -8.35
C ARG A 103 -4.32 -10.70 -9.32
N PHE A 104 -4.64 -9.44 -9.60
CA PHE A 104 -3.97 -8.63 -10.59
C PHE A 104 -3.43 -7.39 -9.90
N ASN A 105 -2.31 -6.88 -10.41
CA ASN A 105 -1.89 -5.55 -10.04
C ASN A 105 -2.85 -4.54 -10.68
N VAL A 106 -3.63 -3.83 -9.86
CA VAL A 106 -4.71 -2.97 -10.36
C VAL A 106 -4.18 -1.88 -11.27
N ALA A 107 -3.04 -1.27 -10.95
CA ALA A 107 -2.45 -0.19 -11.73
C ALA A 107 -1.76 -0.68 -13.02
N MET A 108 -1.21 -1.89 -13.03
CA MET A 108 -0.33 -2.39 -14.09
C MET A 108 -0.98 -3.42 -15.03
N THR A 109 -2.14 -3.98 -14.68
CA THR A 109 -2.83 -4.93 -15.56
C THR A 109 -3.17 -4.28 -16.90
N ARG A 110 -2.91 -5.01 -18.00
CA ARG A 110 -3.13 -4.50 -19.37
C ARG A 110 -4.42 -5.01 -20.01
N LYS A 111 -4.92 -6.17 -19.55
CA LYS A 111 -6.14 -6.79 -20.07
C LYS A 111 -7.33 -6.33 -19.23
N LEU A 112 -8.00 -5.30 -19.71
CA LEU A 112 -9.08 -4.58 -19.02
C LEU A 112 -10.42 -4.81 -19.73
N LYS A 113 -11.52 -4.81 -18.97
CA LYS A 113 -12.89 -4.80 -19.52
C LYS A 113 -13.32 -3.35 -19.74
N ARG A 114 -13.22 -2.85 -20.97
CA ARG A 114 -13.59 -1.46 -21.34
C ARG A 114 -13.89 -1.33 -22.83
N ASP A 115 -14.68 -0.33 -23.22
CA ASP A 115 -14.99 -0.02 -24.62
C ASP A 115 -15.51 -1.23 -25.42
N GLY A 116 -16.34 -2.06 -24.79
CA GLY A 116 -16.86 -3.30 -25.39
C GLY A 116 -15.82 -4.44 -25.52
N LYS A 117 -14.55 -4.22 -25.16
CA LYS A 117 -13.51 -5.26 -25.18
C LYS A 117 -13.59 -6.13 -23.92
N PRO A 118 -13.51 -7.46 -24.07
CA PRO A 118 -13.52 -8.36 -22.92
C PRO A 118 -12.19 -8.27 -22.15
N GLY A 119 -12.28 -8.15 -20.82
CA GLY A 119 -11.14 -8.22 -19.91
C GLY A 119 -10.72 -9.66 -19.58
N HIS A 120 -10.18 -9.87 -18.39
CA HIS A 120 -9.99 -11.23 -17.85
C HIS A 120 -11.34 -11.95 -17.70
N ALA A 121 -11.36 -13.26 -17.95
CA ALA A 121 -12.58 -14.06 -17.77
C ALA A 121 -12.93 -14.15 -16.27
N GLU A 122 -14.21 -13.98 -15.95
CA GLU A 122 -14.75 -14.23 -14.62
C GLU A 122 -14.66 -15.72 -14.31
N SER A 123 -14.21 -16.05 -13.10
CA SER A 123 -14.07 -17.43 -12.63
C SER A 123 -13.70 -17.43 -11.15
N ASP A 124 -13.83 -18.58 -10.49
CA ASP A 124 -13.29 -18.82 -9.14
C ASP A 124 -11.80 -18.44 -9.01
N ARG A 125 -11.08 -18.52 -10.13
CA ARG A 125 -9.67 -18.16 -10.25
C ARG A 125 -9.40 -16.66 -10.21
N ASN A 126 -10.27 -15.85 -10.82
CA ASN A 126 -10.03 -14.43 -11.09
C ASN A 126 -11.01 -13.50 -10.35
N GLY A 127 -12.09 -14.04 -9.79
CA GLY A 127 -13.22 -13.28 -9.27
C GLY A 127 -14.22 -12.87 -10.36
N LYS A 128 -15.01 -11.85 -10.04
CA LYS A 128 -16.08 -11.29 -10.88
C LYS A 128 -15.95 -9.77 -11.00
N TYR A 129 -16.57 -9.19 -12.02
CA TYR A 129 -16.69 -7.75 -12.19
C TYR A 129 -17.83 -7.22 -11.32
N TYR A 130 -17.57 -6.12 -10.63
CA TYR A 130 -18.54 -5.44 -9.77
C TYR A 130 -18.53 -3.95 -10.10
N ASP A 131 -19.64 -3.24 -9.90
CA ASP A 131 -19.67 -1.78 -9.77
C ASP A 131 -18.87 -0.99 -10.83
N GLY A 132 -18.85 -1.47 -12.08
CA GLY A 132 -18.11 -0.83 -13.18
C GLY A 132 -16.59 -1.02 -13.16
N HIS A 133 -16.03 -1.83 -12.26
CA HIS A 133 -14.60 -2.14 -12.22
C HIS A 133 -14.13 -2.78 -13.53
N GLU A 134 -12.93 -2.40 -13.98
CA GLU A 134 -12.34 -2.91 -15.23
C GLU A 134 -11.54 -4.22 -15.02
N ILE A 135 -11.42 -4.69 -13.78
CA ILE A 135 -10.67 -5.89 -13.37
C ILE A 135 -11.54 -6.71 -12.40
N PRO A 136 -11.62 -8.05 -12.54
CA PRO A 136 -12.42 -8.87 -11.65
C PRO A 136 -11.76 -9.02 -10.27
N ILE A 137 -12.59 -9.13 -9.23
CA ILE A 137 -12.19 -9.24 -7.82
C ILE A 137 -13.06 -10.27 -7.10
N GLY A 138 -12.58 -10.81 -5.99
CA GLY A 138 -13.38 -11.61 -5.06
C GLY A 138 -13.89 -10.74 -3.93
N ARG A 139 -15.22 -10.62 -3.80
CA ARG A 139 -15.87 -9.75 -2.80
C ARG A 139 -16.47 -10.55 -1.64
N THR A 140 -17.08 -11.68 -1.93
CA THR A 140 -17.65 -12.56 -0.90
C THR A 140 -16.58 -13.47 -0.29
N THR A 141 -16.81 -14.00 0.91
CA THR A 141 -15.90 -14.96 1.56
C THR A 141 -15.61 -16.16 0.67
N SER A 142 -16.62 -16.70 -0.03
CA SER A 142 -16.45 -17.82 -0.95
C SER A 142 -15.56 -17.47 -2.15
N GLU A 143 -15.75 -16.29 -2.74
CA GLU A 143 -14.94 -15.81 -3.87
C GLU A 143 -13.50 -15.53 -3.46
N LYS A 144 -13.31 -14.86 -2.32
CA LYS A 144 -11.97 -14.59 -1.77
C LYS A 144 -11.21 -15.90 -1.53
N ARG A 145 -11.87 -16.88 -0.90
CA ARG A 145 -11.31 -18.22 -0.66
C ARG A 145 -10.98 -18.95 -1.96
N ALA A 146 -11.88 -18.89 -2.95
CA ALA A 146 -11.64 -19.50 -4.25
C ALA A 146 -10.38 -18.93 -4.93
N ILE A 147 -10.21 -17.60 -4.92
CA ILE A 147 -9.03 -16.94 -5.50
C ILE A 147 -7.75 -17.38 -4.78
N LEU A 148 -7.74 -17.43 -3.44
CA LEU A 148 -6.56 -17.82 -2.66
C LEU A 148 -6.19 -19.29 -2.81
N ASN A 149 -7.18 -20.18 -2.91
CA ASN A 149 -6.95 -21.62 -3.08
C ASN A 149 -6.36 -21.98 -4.45
N HIS A 150 -6.46 -21.09 -5.43
CA HIS A 150 -5.87 -21.35 -6.73
C HIS A 150 -4.35 -21.09 -6.72
N PRO A 151 -3.52 -22.03 -7.23
CA PRO A 151 -2.08 -21.89 -7.29
C PRO A 151 -1.65 -20.62 -8.00
N LEU A 152 -0.84 -19.79 -7.34
CA LEU A 152 -0.22 -18.60 -7.93
C LEU A 152 1.02 -19.02 -8.70
N ASN A 153 1.16 -18.55 -9.95
CA ASN A 153 2.47 -18.54 -10.57
C ASN A 153 3.37 -17.62 -9.74
N ALA A 154 4.67 -17.92 -9.63
CA ALA A 154 5.66 -17.21 -8.80
C ALA A 154 5.82 -15.69 -9.07
N ARG A 155 5.03 -15.10 -9.99
CA ARG A 155 5.02 -13.68 -10.33
C ARG A 155 3.66 -13.01 -10.12
N THR A 156 2.70 -13.73 -9.53
CA THR A 156 1.33 -13.25 -9.34
C THR A 156 1.21 -12.67 -7.93
N MET A 157 1.00 -11.37 -7.85
CA MET A 157 0.71 -10.68 -6.60
C MET A 157 -0.80 -10.75 -6.33
N ILE A 158 -1.17 -10.89 -5.06
CA ILE A 158 -2.56 -10.72 -4.63
C ILE A 158 -2.68 -9.38 -3.92
N GLU A 159 -3.43 -8.46 -4.51
CA GLU A 159 -3.83 -7.23 -3.83
C GLU A 159 -5.00 -7.49 -2.91
N VAL A 160 -4.91 -6.94 -1.71
CA VAL A 160 -5.99 -6.87 -0.73
C VAL A 160 -6.51 -5.43 -0.77
N LEU A 161 -7.76 -5.29 -1.19
CA LEU A 161 -8.38 -4.01 -1.51
C LEU A 161 -9.41 -3.67 -0.42
N VAL A 162 -9.02 -2.85 0.55
CA VAL A 162 -9.95 -2.37 1.59
C VAL A 162 -10.82 -1.27 1.01
N HIS A 163 -12.14 -1.37 1.21
CA HIS A 163 -13.12 -0.42 0.69
C HIS A 163 -13.11 0.80 1.61
N GLY A 164 -12.65 1.94 1.12
CA GLY A 164 -12.41 3.13 1.92
C GLY A 164 -11.07 3.10 2.66
N ASP A 165 -11.07 3.65 3.87
CA ASP A 165 -9.89 3.76 4.73
C ASP A 165 -9.71 2.50 5.58
N LEU A 166 -8.47 2.13 5.86
CA LEU A 166 -8.14 1.08 6.82
C LEU A 166 -7.58 1.70 8.11
N PRO A 167 -8.35 1.70 9.22
CA PRO A 167 -7.79 1.99 10.54
C PRO A 167 -6.66 1.02 10.87
N LEU A 168 -5.54 1.55 11.34
CA LEU A 168 -4.35 0.78 11.68
C LEU A 168 -4.31 0.53 13.19
N PRO A 169 -4.30 -0.74 13.64
CA PRO A 169 -4.27 -1.07 15.06
C PRO A 169 -2.91 -0.80 15.70
N ASP A 170 -2.86 -0.77 17.03
CA ASP A 170 -1.65 -0.47 17.81
C ASP A 170 -0.54 -1.53 17.69
N ASP A 171 -0.88 -2.75 17.26
CA ASP A 171 0.03 -3.85 16.95
C ASP A 171 0.50 -3.87 15.48
N THR A 172 0.27 -2.79 14.73
CA THR A 172 0.90 -2.61 13.40
C THR A 172 2.42 -2.53 13.54
N THR A 173 3.14 -3.18 12.61
CA THR A 173 4.60 -3.12 12.54
C THR A 173 5.05 -2.28 11.35
N VAL A 174 5.93 -1.31 11.60
CA VAL A 174 6.66 -0.57 10.57
C VAL A 174 7.95 -1.32 10.25
N ILE A 175 8.11 -1.73 9.01
CA ILE A 175 9.30 -2.43 8.52
C ILE A 175 10.15 -1.46 7.69
N CYS A 176 11.40 -1.30 8.10
CA CYS A 176 12.43 -0.55 7.40
C CYS A 176 13.44 -1.51 6.73
N TYR A 177 14.14 -1.01 5.70
CA TYR A 177 15.08 -1.80 4.90
C TYR A 177 16.54 -1.36 5.05
N SER A 178 16.82 -0.52 6.04
CA SER A 178 18.15 -0.13 6.51
C SER A 178 18.05 0.42 7.94
N ASP A 179 19.13 0.35 8.71
CA ASP A 179 19.18 0.93 10.06
C ASP A 179 19.02 2.46 10.04
N GLN A 180 19.47 3.11 8.96
CA GLN A 180 19.31 4.54 8.78
C GLN A 180 17.83 4.92 8.57
N ASP A 181 17.08 4.15 7.77
CA ASP A 181 15.65 4.37 7.60
C ASP A 181 14.88 4.09 8.90
N ALA A 182 15.29 3.07 9.65
CA ALA A 182 14.72 2.76 10.96
C ALA A 182 14.96 3.90 11.96
N THR A 183 16.14 4.52 11.95
CA THR A 183 16.42 5.69 12.79
C THR A 183 15.49 6.85 12.47
N ILE A 184 15.26 7.13 11.19
CA ILE A 184 14.30 8.16 10.75
C ILE A 184 12.86 7.79 11.16
N ALA A 185 12.44 6.54 10.94
CA ALA A 185 11.11 6.08 11.30
C ALA A 185 10.87 6.15 12.81
N LYS A 186 11.86 5.77 13.63
CA LYS A 186 11.82 5.89 15.08
C LYS A 186 11.59 7.33 15.52
N ASN A 187 12.27 8.30 14.90
CA ASN A 187 12.08 9.72 15.23
C ASN A 187 10.63 10.20 14.97
N VAL A 188 9.96 9.63 13.96
CA VAL A 188 8.54 9.89 13.70
C VAL A 188 7.63 9.21 14.73
N LEU A 189 7.90 7.94 15.07
CA LEU A 189 7.08 7.17 16.01
C LEU A 189 7.27 7.60 17.48
N CYS A 190 8.37 8.26 17.82
CA CYS A 190 8.58 8.84 19.15
C CYS A 190 7.91 10.20 19.38
N GLN A 191 7.23 10.77 18.37
CA GLN A 191 6.52 12.04 18.54
C GLN A 191 5.30 11.88 19.46
N PRO A 192 4.94 12.92 20.24
CA PRO A 192 3.72 12.89 21.04
C PRO A 192 2.48 12.58 20.19
N GLY A 193 1.67 11.61 20.64
CA GLY A 193 0.46 11.19 19.94
C GLY A 193 0.67 10.16 18.82
N SER A 194 1.92 9.80 18.50
CA SER A 194 2.20 8.69 17.60
C SER A 194 1.73 7.35 18.19
N PRO A 195 1.26 6.41 17.35
CA PRO A 195 0.84 5.09 17.79
C PRO A 195 2.03 4.26 18.29
N PRO A 196 1.81 3.29 19.19
CA PRO A 196 2.85 2.46 19.79
C PRO A 196 3.32 1.34 18.85
N TRP A 197 3.37 1.60 17.54
CA TRP A 197 3.71 0.62 16.52
C TRP A 197 5.12 0.09 16.71
N LEU A 198 5.29 -1.21 16.45
CA LEU A 198 6.59 -1.85 16.47
C LEU A 198 7.41 -1.40 15.27
N LEU A 199 8.73 -1.36 15.45
CA LEU A 199 9.68 -1.01 14.39
C LEU A 199 10.66 -2.16 14.20
N GLU A 200 10.75 -2.66 12.97
CA GLU A 200 11.66 -3.73 12.59
C GLU A 200 12.54 -3.34 11.41
N VAL A 201 13.73 -3.94 11.33
CA VAL A 201 14.63 -3.83 10.18
C VAL A 201 14.71 -5.17 9.49
N HIS A 202 14.33 -5.23 8.23
CA HIS A 202 14.37 -6.45 7.41
C HIS A 202 15.40 -6.31 6.30
N THR A 203 15.95 -7.44 5.88
CA THR A 203 16.79 -7.51 4.68
C THR A 203 15.96 -7.07 3.46
N PRO A 204 16.44 -6.12 2.65
CA PRO A 204 15.72 -5.71 1.44
C PRO A 204 15.58 -6.88 0.45
N PRO A 205 14.52 -6.93 -0.38
CA PRO A 205 14.29 -7.97 -1.40
C PRO A 205 15.26 -7.92 -2.59
N GLY A 206 16.41 -7.24 -2.44
CA GLY A 206 17.42 -7.00 -3.45
C GLY A 206 18.43 -5.95 -3.00
N HIS A 207 19.30 -5.53 -3.91
CA HIS A 207 20.28 -4.49 -3.63
C HIS A 207 19.58 -3.15 -3.32
N TYR A 208 20.00 -2.49 -2.24
CA TYR A 208 19.51 -1.18 -1.83
C TYR A 208 20.70 -0.23 -1.58
N PRO A 209 21.18 0.50 -2.61
CA PRO A 209 22.36 1.36 -2.51
C PRO A 209 22.11 2.71 -1.81
N ARG A 210 21.00 2.85 -1.07
CA ARG A 210 20.50 4.05 -0.39
C ARG A 210 21.13 5.38 -0.85
N SER A 211 20.44 6.09 -1.74
CA SER A 211 20.92 7.36 -2.29
C SER A 211 20.96 8.43 -1.21
N SER A 212 22.11 9.10 -1.05
CA SER A 212 22.26 10.22 -0.11
C SER A 212 21.32 11.38 -0.45
N VAL A 213 21.14 11.69 -1.74
CA VAL A 213 20.24 12.75 -2.23
C VAL A 213 18.78 12.45 -1.89
N HIS A 214 18.32 11.22 -2.17
CA HIS A 214 16.96 10.81 -1.82
C HIS A 214 16.76 10.78 -0.30
N SER A 215 17.76 10.31 0.44
CA SER A 215 17.71 10.23 1.90
C SER A 215 17.62 11.61 2.55
N GLN A 216 18.39 12.58 2.06
CA GLN A 216 18.31 13.96 2.51
C GLN A 216 16.92 14.54 2.22
N SER A 217 16.43 14.37 0.99
CA SER A 217 15.10 14.86 0.59
C SER A 217 13.97 14.28 1.46
N VAL A 218 14.04 12.99 1.78
CA VAL A 218 13.10 12.32 2.69
C VAL A 218 13.21 12.87 4.12
N THR A 219 14.42 13.12 4.60
CA THR A 219 14.67 13.65 5.94
C THR A 219 14.15 15.08 6.06
N ASP A 220 14.46 15.96 5.11
CA ASP A 220 13.99 17.34 5.08
C ASP A 220 12.46 17.42 5.02
N PHE A 221 11.85 16.55 4.21
CA PHE A 221 10.41 16.43 4.14
C PHE A 221 9.83 16.05 5.52
N ILE A 222 10.37 15.02 6.16
CA ILE A 222 9.88 14.57 7.47
C ILE A 222 10.04 15.67 8.52
N LEU A 223 11.20 16.32 8.59
CA LEU A 223 11.44 17.42 9.53
C LEU A 223 10.41 18.54 9.37
N LYS A 224 10.07 18.90 8.13
CA LYS A 224 9.03 19.88 7.87
C LYS A 224 7.63 19.39 8.28
N ALA A 225 7.30 18.12 8.00
CA ALA A 225 6.01 17.53 8.39
C ALA A 225 5.84 17.39 9.90
N LEU A 226 6.94 17.23 10.64
CA LEU A 226 6.95 17.22 12.10
C LEU A 226 6.89 18.63 12.69
N GLY A 227 7.55 19.60 12.07
CA GLY A 227 7.53 21.01 12.51
C GLY A 227 6.22 21.75 12.22
N ASP A 228 5.49 21.33 11.19
CA ASP A 228 4.19 21.91 10.82
C ASP A 228 3.13 20.81 10.64
N PRO A 229 2.26 20.59 11.65
CA PRO A 229 1.22 19.58 11.57
C PRO A 229 0.17 19.84 10.48
N THR A 230 0.04 21.07 10.00
CA THR A 230 -0.92 21.45 8.94
C THR A 230 -0.34 21.29 7.54
N TRP A 231 0.99 21.20 7.42
CA TRP A 231 1.63 20.92 6.15
C TRP A 231 1.24 19.53 5.63
N ARG A 232 0.90 19.45 4.35
CA ARG A 232 0.52 18.20 3.66
C ARG A 232 1.59 17.66 2.74
N GLY A 233 2.71 18.38 2.63
CA GLY A 233 3.83 18.03 1.79
C GLY A 233 3.88 18.82 0.48
N ASN A 234 4.82 18.44 -0.38
CA ASN A 234 5.06 19.04 -1.70
C ASN A 234 4.90 18.01 -2.84
N GLY A 235 4.31 16.85 -2.57
CA GLY A 235 4.26 15.72 -3.51
C GLY A 235 5.64 15.17 -3.85
N LEU A 236 6.54 15.05 -2.86
CA LEU A 236 7.84 14.41 -3.03
C LEU A 236 7.64 12.99 -3.56
N GLU A 237 7.96 12.79 -4.84
CA GLU A 237 7.72 11.52 -5.51
C GLU A 237 8.99 11.05 -6.19
N PHE A 238 9.27 9.76 -6.06
CA PHE A 238 10.41 9.10 -6.70
C PHE A 238 10.52 9.43 -8.20
N ASP A 239 9.39 9.47 -8.92
CA ASP A 239 9.39 9.62 -10.37
C ASP A 239 9.68 11.07 -10.85
N ARG A 240 9.86 12.02 -9.92
CA ARG A 240 10.13 13.45 -10.20
C ARG A 240 11.61 13.86 -10.10
N PHE A 241 12.49 12.93 -9.73
CA PHE A 241 13.94 13.15 -9.64
C PHE A 241 14.70 12.83 -10.95
N ARG A 242 13.99 12.80 -12.09
CA ARG A 242 14.58 12.54 -13.41
C ARG A 242 14.90 13.83 -14.13
#